data_AF-A0A5N6R4X1-F1
#
_entry.id   AF-A0A5N6R4X1-F1
#
_cell.length_a   1.000
_cell.length_b   1.000
_cell.length_c   1.000
_cell.angle_alpha   90.00
_cell.angle_beta   90.00
_cell.angle_gamma   90.00
#
_symmetry.space_group_name_H-M   'P 1'
#
loop_
_entity.id
_entity.type
_entity.pdbx_description
1 polymer ?
#
loop_
_entity_poly.entity_id
_entity_poly.type
_entity_poly.pdbx_seq_one_letter_code
_entity_poly.pdbx_strand_id
1 'polypeptide(L)'
;MDEHLRDAAWQGCIDALHSLMQMDVTEKERIKRMDERLTHAAKQGSIGALYALIQEDANVLDRIDKISFVETPLHIAAFEGHIWFTTEIVKLKPSFARKLNQDGFSPMHLALQKLHELENNPDLQRNQAQLVDRLLDVDSDIVCVPGREGVTPFHYVAQMGHLDLLTKFSEGCPKAYEDVTIRSENVLHVALKYDKVEAFRLLLRWIQQACFKDALSWEMKLLRWKDEEHNTLLHIAVSKNQHKASPFHSIFLELV
;
A
#
# COMPACT_ATOMS: atom_id res chain seq x y z
N MET A 1 26.76 -22.41 59.35
CA MET A 1 26.73 -21.64 58.09
C MET A 1 25.86 -22.45 57.12
N ASP A 2 24.65 -22.81 57.54
CA ASP A 2 23.40 -22.05 57.63
C ASP A 2 22.57 -22.32 56.37
N GLU A 3 22.08 -23.56 56.32
CA GLU A 3 21.24 -24.14 55.26
C GLU A 3 19.95 -23.33 55.08
N HIS A 4 19.40 -22.81 56.17
CA HIS A 4 18.27 -21.88 56.16
C HIS A 4 18.58 -20.58 55.42
N LEU A 5 19.79 -20.06 55.52
CA LEU A 5 20.22 -18.87 54.78
C LEU A 5 20.33 -19.15 53.27
N ARG A 6 20.74 -20.37 52.89
CA ARG A 6 20.79 -20.81 51.49
C ARG A 6 19.39 -21.02 50.90
N ASP A 7 18.48 -21.65 51.63
CA ASP A 7 17.10 -21.86 51.20
C ASP A 7 16.32 -20.55 51.09
N ALA A 8 16.50 -19.65 52.05
CA ALA A 8 15.90 -18.31 51.99
C ALA A 8 16.42 -17.51 50.78
N ALA A 9 17.71 -17.62 50.46
CA ALA A 9 18.28 -17.00 49.26
C ALA A 9 17.76 -17.62 47.97
N TRP A 10 17.62 -18.95 47.90
CA TRP A 10 17.06 -19.66 46.74
C TRP A 10 15.59 -19.30 46.51
N GLN A 11 14.78 -19.29 47.57
CA GLN A 11 13.38 -18.89 47.50
C GLN A 11 13.24 -17.42 47.07
N GLY A 12 14.06 -16.52 47.62
CA GLY A 12 14.08 -15.11 47.20
C GLY A 12 14.41 -14.92 45.72
N CYS A 13 15.30 -15.76 45.15
CA CYS A 13 15.57 -15.75 43.71
C CYS A 13 14.37 -16.22 42.88
N ILE A 14 13.63 -17.23 43.34
CA ILE A 14 12.41 -17.70 42.67
C ILE A 14 11.33 -16.63 42.70
N ASP A 15 11.13 -15.99 43.85
CA ASP A 15 10.12 -14.94 44.02
C ASP A 15 10.44 -13.72 43.13
N ALA A 16 11.73 -13.36 43.02
CA ALA A 16 12.19 -12.30 42.11
C ALA A 16 11.98 -12.67 40.64
N LEU A 17 12.27 -13.91 40.23
CA LEU A 17 12.01 -14.39 38.87
C LEU A 17 10.51 -14.40 38.54
N HIS A 18 9.68 -14.86 39.47
CA HIS A 18 8.23 -14.87 39.31
C HIS A 18 7.66 -13.45 39.19
N SER A 19 8.16 -12.51 40.00
CA SER A 19 7.79 -11.09 39.91
C SER A 19 8.17 -10.49 38.55
N LEU A 20 9.37 -10.79 38.05
CA LEU A 20 9.84 -10.32 36.75
C LEU A 20 8.98 -10.87 35.60
N MET A 21 8.64 -12.16 35.66
CA MET A 21 7.75 -12.80 34.67
C MET A 21 6.34 -12.20 34.70
N GLN A 22 5.78 -11.92 35.88
CA GLN A 22 4.49 -11.27 36.00
C GLN A 22 4.49 -9.87 35.43
N MET A 23 5.54 -9.08 35.67
CA MET A 23 5.67 -7.74 35.07
C MET A 23 5.68 -7.81 33.54
N ASP A 24 6.42 -8.75 32.93
CA ASP A 24 6.44 -8.94 31.47
C ASP A 24 5.05 -9.32 30.91
N VAL A 25 4.32 -10.20 31.60
CA VAL A 25 2.94 -10.57 31.21
C VAL A 25 2.00 -9.36 31.30
N THR A 26 2.09 -8.57 32.37
CA THR A 26 1.22 -7.39 32.54
C THR A 26 1.50 -6.31 31.50
N GLU A 27 2.76 -6.12 31.11
CA GLU A 27 3.14 -5.15 30.09
C GLU A 27 2.65 -5.58 28.70
N LYS A 28 2.80 -6.86 28.34
CA LYS A 28 2.27 -7.41 27.09
C LYS A 28 0.75 -7.22 26.99
N GLU A 29 0.03 -7.50 28.07
CA GLU A 29 -1.42 -7.32 28.08
C GLU A 29 -1.82 -5.84 28.01
N ARG A 30 -1.04 -4.94 28.63
CA ARG A 30 -1.24 -3.49 28.52
C ARG A 30 -1.03 -3.01 27.08
N ILE A 31 0.03 -3.45 26.41
CA ILE A 31 0.33 -3.12 25.01
C ILE A 31 -0.81 -3.61 24.11
N LYS A 32 -1.24 -4.87 24.28
CA LYS A 32 -2.34 -5.44 23.50
C LYS A 32 -3.63 -4.62 23.63
N ARG A 33 -4.03 -4.26 24.86
CA ARG A 33 -5.20 -3.40 25.10
C ARG A 33 -5.05 -2.01 24.47
N MET A 34 -3.83 -1.47 24.46
CA MET A 34 -3.54 -0.18 23.81
C MET A 34 -3.75 -0.28 22.29
N ASP A 35 -3.23 -1.34 21.66
CA ASP A 35 -3.35 -1.58 20.22
C ASP A 35 -4.83 -1.78 19.81
N GLU A 36 -5.62 -2.47 20.62
CA GLU A 36 -7.07 -2.63 20.40
C GLU A 36 -7.82 -1.29 20.47
N ARG A 37 -7.47 -0.42 21.43
CA ARG A 37 -8.08 0.92 21.56
C ARG A 37 -7.69 1.83 20.41
N LEU A 38 -6.43 1.77 19.96
CA LEU A 38 -5.95 2.54 18.83
C LEU A 38 -6.60 2.07 17.51
N THR A 39 -6.77 0.76 17.35
CA THR A 39 -7.55 0.16 16.27
C THR A 39 -8.98 0.68 16.28
N HIS A 40 -9.64 0.71 17.45
CA HIS A 40 -10.99 1.26 17.58
C HIS A 40 -11.06 2.75 17.24
N ALA A 41 -10.09 3.56 17.70
CA ALA A 41 -9.99 4.97 17.36
C ALA A 41 -9.90 5.19 15.84
N ALA A 42 -9.09 4.40 15.14
CA ALA A 42 -8.96 4.43 13.69
C ALA A 42 -10.25 4.02 12.97
N LYS A 43 -10.93 2.95 13.42
CA LYS A 43 -12.23 2.53 12.86
C LYS A 43 -13.32 3.60 12.99
N GLN A 44 -13.25 4.42 14.03
CA GLN A 44 -14.20 5.52 14.28
C GLN A 44 -13.73 6.87 13.70
N GLY A 45 -12.50 6.94 13.16
CA GLY A 45 -11.91 8.21 12.73
C GLY A 45 -11.71 9.23 13.87
N SER A 46 -11.61 8.78 15.12
CA SER A 46 -11.59 9.65 16.30
C SER A 46 -10.19 10.18 16.62
N ILE A 47 -9.91 11.40 16.17
CA ILE A 47 -8.67 12.12 16.49
C ILE A 47 -8.54 12.36 18.01
N GLY A 48 -9.65 12.63 18.71
CA GLY A 48 -9.64 12.80 20.17
C GLY A 48 -9.17 11.53 20.90
N ALA A 49 -9.64 10.36 20.47
CA ALA A 49 -9.19 9.08 21.03
C ALA A 49 -7.72 8.80 20.72
N LEU A 50 -7.26 9.13 19.50
CA LEU A 50 -5.83 9.04 19.13
C LEU A 50 -4.96 9.85 20.10
N TYR A 51 -5.30 11.12 20.34
CA TYR A 51 -4.52 11.96 21.24
C TYR A 51 -4.60 11.53 22.71
N ALA A 52 -5.73 10.99 23.17
CA ALA A 52 -5.84 10.41 24.51
C ALA A 52 -4.88 9.22 24.69
N LEU A 53 -4.74 8.37 23.66
CA LEU A 53 -3.81 7.23 23.67
C LEU A 53 -2.34 7.69 23.63
N ILE A 54 -2.03 8.73 22.84
CA ILE A 54 -0.68 9.33 22.81
C ILE A 54 -0.32 9.97 24.16
N GLN A 55 -1.29 10.58 24.85
CA GLN A 55 -1.07 11.13 26.20
C GLN A 55 -0.82 10.03 27.24
N GLU A 56 -1.53 8.92 27.14
CA GLU A 56 -1.32 7.75 27.99
C GLU A 56 0.05 7.10 27.70
N ASP A 57 0.47 7.10 26.43
CA ASP A 57 1.73 6.53 25.99
C ASP A 57 2.29 7.23 24.74
N ALA A 58 3.28 8.09 24.96
CA ALA A 58 3.91 8.87 23.89
C ALA A 58 4.60 7.99 22.82
N ASN A 59 4.94 6.74 23.14
CA ASN A 59 5.64 5.82 22.23
C ASN A 59 4.70 4.87 21.48
N VAL A 60 3.37 5.03 21.62
CA VAL A 60 2.39 4.10 21.04
C VAL A 60 2.57 3.92 19.53
N LEU A 61 2.80 5.01 18.79
CA LEU A 61 3.01 4.95 17.34
C LEU A 61 4.41 4.42 16.98
N ASP A 62 5.43 4.76 17.76
CA ASP A 62 6.82 4.33 17.52
C ASP A 62 7.02 2.84 17.74
N ARG A 63 6.27 2.21 18.66
CA ARG A 63 6.30 0.75 18.83
C ARG A 63 5.77 0.04 17.59
N ILE A 64 4.63 0.48 17.06
CA ILE A 64 4.04 -0.08 15.84
C ILE A 64 4.99 0.11 14.66
N ASP A 65 5.62 1.29 14.55
CA ASP A 65 6.55 1.60 13.47
C ASP A 65 7.81 0.72 13.42
N LYS A 66 8.18 0.08 14.52
CA LYS A 66 9.31 -0.86 14.55
C LYS A 66 8.97 -2.23 13.96
N ILE A 67 7.69 -2.57 13.83
CA ILE A 67 7.24 -3.87 13.31
C ILE A 67 7.20 -3.79 11.78
N SER A 68 7.92 -4.68 11.09
CA SER A 68 8.06 -4.61 9.62
C SER A 68 6.74 -4.77 8.87
N PHE A 69 5.95 -5.77 9.24
CA PHE A 69 4.61 -6.05 8.69
C PHE A 69 3.59 -5.96 9.80
N VAL A 70 2.74 -4.93 9.76
CA VAL A 70 1.78 -4.64 10.82
C VAL A 70 0.60 -3.84 10.26
N GLU A 71 -0.60 -4.19 10.68
CA GLU A 71 -1.77 -3.36 10.44
C GLU A 71 -1.67 -2.10 11.31
N THR A 72 -1.24 -1.00 10.69
CA THR A 72 -1.19 0.32 11.36
C THR A 72 -2.58 0.94 11.43
N PRO A 73 -2.82 1.90 12.33
CA PRO A 73 -4.10 2.60 12.39
C PRO A 73 -4.39 3.40 11.09
N LEU A 74 -3.36 3.70 10.29
CA LEU A 74 -3.52 4.30 8.97
C LEU A 74 -4.10 3.31 7.94
N HIS A 75 -3.76 2.02 7.98
CA HIS A 75 -4.39 1.01 7.12
C HIS A 75 -5.90 0.99 7.33
N ILE A 76 -6.30 0.93 8.60
CA ILE A 76 -7.70 0.89 9.03
C ILE A 76 -8.42 2.16 8.61
N ALA A 77 -7.87 3.34 8.93
CA ALA A 77 -8.49 4.62 8.58
C ALA A 77 -8.60 4.84 7.06
N ALA A 78 -7.61 4.36 6.30
CA ALA A 78 -7.62 4.42 4.83
C ALA A 78 -8.69 3.52 4.22
N PHE A 79 -8.89 2.32 4.77
CA PHE A 79 -9.96 1.41 4.35
C PHE A 79 -11.35 1.93 4.73
N GLU A 80 -11.50 2.55 5.90
CA GLU A 80 -12.79 3.07 6.38
C GLU A 80 -13.15 4.45 5.79
N GLY A 81 -12.24 5.10 5.06
CA GLY A 81 -12.50 6.41 4.44
C GLY A 81 -12.38 7.61 5.39
N HIS A 82 -11.68 7.49 6.51
CA HIS A 82 -11.56 8.56 7.51
C HIS A 82 -10.48 9.58 7.13
N ILE A 83 -10.84 10.54 6.28
CA ILE A 83 -9.91 11.54 5.70
C ILE A 83 -9.13 12.31 6.78
N TRP A 84 -9.83 12.84 7.79
CA TRP A 84 -9.19 13.69 8.81
C TRP A 84 -8.25 12.90 9.71
N PHE A 85 -8.68 11.71 10.15
CA PHE A 85 -7.84 10.81 10.94
C PHE A 85 -6.60 10.36 10.14
N THR A 86 -6.79 10.00 8.87
CA THR A 86 -5.72 9.63 7.93
C THR A 86 -4.72 10.77 7.78
N THR A 87 -5.21 11.99 7.53
CA THR A 87 -4.36 13.18 7.40
C THR A 87 -3.58 13.45 8.68
N GLU A 88 -4.21 13.29 9.84
CA GLU A 88 -3.58 13.52 11.13
C GLU A 88 -2.49 12.49 11.41
N ILE A 89 -2.79 11.20 11.26
CA ILE A 89 -1.83 10.13 11.57
C ILE A 89 -0.64 10.13 10.61
N VAL A 90 -0.84 10.47 9.34
CA VAL A 90 0.25 10.59 8.36
C VAL A 90 1.17 11.76 8.72
N LYS A 91 0.63 12.88 9.21
CA LYS A 91 1.46 14.00 9.69
C LYS A 91 2.26 13.63 10.94
N LEU A 92 1.64 12.91 11.87
CA LEU A 92 2.31 12.46 13.09
C LEU A 92 3.37 11.38 12.81
N LYS A 93 3.09 10.48 11.87
CA LYS A 93 3.94 9.33 11.58
C LYS A 93 3.96 8.98 10.08
N PRO A 94 4.72 9.74 9.26
CA PRO A 94 4.74 9.56 7.80
C PRO A 94 5.14 8.16 7.32
N SER A 95 5.99 7.45 8.09
CA SER A 95 6.43 6.09 7.77
C SER A 95 5.27 5.10 7.63
N PHE A 96 4.13 5.34 8.30
CA PHE A 96 2.95 4.50 8.18
C PHE A 96 2.38 4.44 6.77
N ALA A 97 2.54 5.50 5.95
CA ALA A 97 2.03 5.52 4.57
C ALA A 97 2.68 4.47 3.67
N ARG A 98 3.87 3.99 4.05
CA ARG A 98 4.67 3.00 3.31
C ARG A 98 4.71 1.62 3.98
N LYS A 99 4.12 1.47 5.17
CA LYS A 99 4.04 0.18 5.86
C LYS A 99 3.17 -0.79 5.08
N LEU A 100 3.46 -2.08 5.22
CA LEU A 100 2.61 -3.15 4.73
C LEU A 100 1.95 -3.83 5.93
N ASN A 101 0.67 -4.16 5.82
CA ASN A 101 0.00 -5.04 6.76
C ASN A 101 0.43 -6.51 6.54
N GLN A 102 -0.10 -7.43 7.34
CA GLN A 102 0.25 -8.86 7.26
C GLN A 102 -0.21 -9.53 5.95
N ASP A 103 -1.18 -8.94 5.25
CA ASP A 103 -1.62 -9.38 3.92
C ASP A 103 -0.75 -8.81 2.78
N GLY A 104 0.22 -7.96 3.11
CA GLY A 104 1.12 -7.31 2.16
C GLY A 104 0.53 -6.07 1.48
N PHE A 105 -0.50 -5.45 2.05
CA PHE A 105 -1.11 -4.23 1.51
C PHE A 105 -0.61 -3.00 2.26
N SER A 106 -0.32 -1.93 1.52
CA SER A 106 -0.11 -0.59 2.10
C SER A 106 -1.44 0.12 2.34
N PRO A 107 -1.48 1.24 3.10
CA PRO A 107 -2.70 2.01 3.26
C PRO A 107 -3.31 2.49 1.94
N MET A 108 -2.47 2.83 0.95
CA MET A 108 -2.95 3.20 -0.39
C MET A 108 -3.63 2.01 -1.10
N HIS A 109 -3.11 0.79 -0.96
CA HIS A 109 -3.78 -0.40 -1.53
C HIS A 109 -5.17 -0.59 -0.92
N LEU A 110 -5.29 -0.49 0.40
CA LEU A 110 -6.58 -0.65 1.08
C LEU A 110 -7.55 0.49 0.73
N ALA A 111 -7.05 1.72 0.57
CA ALA A 111 -7.86 2.83 0.11
C ALA A 111 -8.44 2.59 -1.29
N LEU A 112 -7.63 2.06 -2.22
CA LEU A 112 -8.04 1.72 -3.58
C LEU A 112 -8.96 0.49 -3.62
N GLN A 113 -8.70 -0.51 -2.77
CA GLN A 113 -9.58 -1.66 -2.61
C GLN A 113 -10.97 -1.21 -2.20
N LYS A 114 -11.07 -0.35 -1.18
CA LYS A 114 -12.37 0.21 -0.76
C LYS A 114 -13.03 1.02 -1.87
N LEU A 115 -12.25 1.84 -2.58
CA LEU A 115 -12.78 2.63 -3.69
C LEU A 115 -13.39 1.73 -4.77
N HIS A 116 -12.77 0.59 -5.07
CA HIS A 116 -13.30 -0.40 -6.00
C HIS A 116 -14.58 -1.06 -5.49
N GLU A 117 -14.64 -1.46 -4.22
CA GLU A 117 -15.86 -2.02 -3.60
C GLU A 117 -17.06 -1.06 -3.68
N LEU A 118 -16.78 0.24 -3.64
CA LEU A 118 -17.77 1.31 -3.67
C LEU A 118 -18.15 1.77 -5.09
N GLU A 119 -17.73 1.07 -6.16
CA GLU A 119 -18.00 1.46 -7.55
C GLU A 119 -19.49 1.69 -7.85
N ASN A 120 -20.38 0.99 -7.14
CA ASN A 120 -21.84 1.12 -7.28
C ASN A 120 -22.48 2.09 -6.26
N ASN A 121 -21.68 2.84 -5.47
CA ASN A 121 -22.14 3.72 -4.38
C ASN A 121 -21.46 5.10 -4.47
N PRO A 122 -21.95 6.01 -5.35
CA PRO A 122 -21.25 7.26 -5.69
C PRO A 122 -21.02 8.20 -4.49
N ASP A 123 -21.95 8.26 -3.55
CA ASP A 123 -21.84 9.12 -2.37
C ASP A 123 -20.66 8.73 -1.47
N LEU A 124 -20.48 7.41 -1.24
CA LEU A 124 -19.37 6.88 -0.45
C LEU A 124 -18.06 6.89 -1.25
N GLN A 125 -18.14 6.66 -2.56
CA GLN A 125 -17.00 6.68 -3.47
C GLN A 125 -16.29 8.05 -3.45
N ARG A 126 -17.03 9.17 -3.41
CA ARG A 126 -16.45 10.51 -3.38
C ARG A 126 -15.53 10.74 -2.18
N ASN A 127 -15.98 10.31 -0.99
CA ASN A 127 -15.18 10.41 0.23
C ASN A 127 -13.90 9.57 0.10
N GLN A 128 -14.02 8.36 -0.44
CA GLN A 128 -12.87 7.48 -0.64
C GLN A 128 -11.87 8.03 -1.68
N ALA A 129 -12.35 8.59 -2.78
CA ALA A 129 -11.51 9.23 -3.80
C ALA A 129 -10.77 10.44 -3.23
N GLN A 130 -11.43 11.25 -2.39
CA GLN A 130 -10.79 12.36 -1.69
C GLN A 130 -9.71 11.88 -0.71
N LEU A 131 -9.89 10.72 -0.06
CA LEU A 131 -8.85 10.12 0.78
C LEU A 131 -7.62 9.71 -0.05
N VAL A 132 -7.83 9.10 -1.22
CA VAL A 132 -6.73 8.76 -2.15
C VAL A 132 -5.97 10.02 -2.57
N ASP A 133 -6.67 11.10 -2.93
CA ASP A 133 -6.05 12.38 -3.26
C ASP A 133 -5.22 12.93 -2.08
N ARG A 134 -5.73 12.84 -0.85
CA ARG A 134 -4.96 13.24 0.34
C ARG A 134 -3.70 12.43 0.57
N LEU A 135 -3.73 11.13 0.30
CA LEU A 135 -2.53 10.29 0.41
C LEU A 135 -1.50 10.69 -0.66
N LEU A 136 -1.93 10.98 -1.89
CA LEU A 136 -1.06 11.49 -2.96
C LEU A 136 -0.45 12.86 -2.62
N ASP A 137 -1.23 13.76 -2.00
CA ASP A 137 -0.76 15.09 -1.56
C ASP A 137 0.41 15.00 -0.57
N VAL A 138 0.48 13.90 0.21
CA VAL A 138 1.53 13.70 1.22
C VAL A 138 2.83 13.23 0.56
N ASP A 139 2.76 12.17 -0.23
CA ASP A 139 3.90 11.57 -0.91
C ASP A 139 3.38 10.84 -2.15
N SER A 140 3.63 11.40 -3.34
CA SER A 140 3.21 10.77 -4.59
C SER A 140 3.94 9.45 -4.86
N ASP A 141 5.09 9.21 -4.24
CA ASP A 141 5.87 7.99 -4.42
C ASP A 141 5.27 6.78 -3.69
N ILE A 142 4.24 6.96 -2.86
CA ILE A 142 3.56 5.82 -2.21
C ILE A 142 2.87 4.91 -3.23
N VAL A 143 2.62 5.40 -4.44
CA VAL A 143 2.06 4.61 -5.55
C VAL A 143 3.05 3.57 -6.11
N CYS A 144 4.33 3.66 -5.73
CA CYS A 144 5.39 2.72 -6.05
C CYS A 144 5.65 1.69 -4.95
N VAL A 145 4.93 1.74 -3.82
CA VAL A 145 5.18 0.81 -2.71
C VAL A 145 4.82 -0.61 -3.14
N PRO A 146 5.78 -1.55 -3.26
CA PRO A 146 5.48 -2.91 -3.69
C PRO A 146 4.78 -3.65 -2.54
N GLY A 147 3.51 -4.00 -2.76
CA GLY A 147 2.75 -4.82 -1.86
C GLY A 147 2.99 -6.32 -2.10
N ARG A 148 1.98 -7.12 -1.79
CA ARG A 148 1.94 -8.56 -2.06
C ARG A 148 2.23 -8.82 -3.54
N GLU A 149 3.12 -9.78 -3.81
CA GLU A 149 3.56 -10.18 -5.16
C GLU A 149 4.22 -9.05 -5.97
N GLY A 150 4.72 -8.00 -5.30
CA GLY A 150 5.31 -6.83 -5.96
C GLY A 150 4.28 -5.95 -6.67
N VAL A 151 2.98 -6.18 -6.47
CA VAL A 151 1.93 -5.33 -7.01
C VAL A 151 1.97 -3.99 -6.28
N THR A 152 2.15 -2.91 -7.02
CA THR A 152 2.11 -1.54 -6.48
C THR A 152 0.69 -0.97 -6.57
N PRO A 153 0.36 0.12 -5.84
CA PRO A 153 -0.92 0.79 -6.02
C PRO A 153 -1.17 1.23 -7.47
N PHE A 154 -0.12 1.61 -8.21
CA PHE A 154 -0.26 1.96 -9.63
C PHE A 154 -0.70 0.77 -10.49
N HIS A 155 -0.12 -0.42 -10.27
CA HIS A 155 -0.61 -1.67 -10.89
C HIS A 155 -2.07 -1.94 -10.50
N TYR A 156 -2.44 -1.73 -9.24
CA TYR A 156 -3.79 -1.96 -8.75
C TYR A 156 -4.83 -1.05 -9.45
N VAL A 157 -4.53 0.23 -9.63
CA VAL A 157 -5.39 1.16 -10.39
C VAL A 157 -5.53 0.71 -11.84
N ALA A 158 -4.46 0.21 -12.47
CA ALA A 158 -4.50 -0.31 -13.84
C ALA A 158 -5.37 -1.56 -13.95
N GLN A 159 -5.29 -2.45 -12.96
CA GLN A 159 -6.16 -3.62 -12.83
C GLN A 159 -7.63 -3.22 -12.64
N MET A 160 -7.94 -2.17 -11.87
CA MET A 160 -9.30 -1.64 -11.71
C MET A 160 -9.81 -1.00 -13.02
N GLY A 161 -8.92 -0.35 -13.76
CA GLY A 161 -9.25 0.43 -14.96
C GLY A 161 -9.73 1.86 -14.66
N HIS A 162 -9.37 2.41 -13.50
CA HIS A 162 -9.83 3.74 -13.07
C HIS A 162 -9.00 4.85 -13.73
N LEU A 163 -9.50 5.38 -14.86
CA LEU A 163 -8.77 6.29 -15.75
C LEU A 163 -8.28 7.59 -15.07
N ASP A 164 -9.10 8.21 -14.23
CA ASP A 164 -8.71 9.46 -13.56
C ASP A 164 -7.54 9.27 -12.59
N LEU A 165 -7.54 8.17 -11.84
CA LEU A 165 -6.44 7.83 -10.94
C LEU A 165 -5.17 7.45 -11.70
N LEU A 166 -5.28 6.76 -12.84
CA LEU A 166 -4.11 6.48 -13.69
C LEU A 166 -3.47 7.78 -14.19
N THR A 167 -4.29 8.76 -14.56
CA THR A 167 -3.81 10.08 -14.98
C THR A 167 -3.07 10.77 -13.84
N LYS A 168 -3.70 10.86 -12.66
CA LYS A 168 -3.09 11.47 -11.46
C LYS A 168 -1.79 10.77 -11.03
N PHE A 169 -1.78 9.44 -11.01
CA PHE A 169 -0.60 8.67 -10.59
C PHE A 169 0.54 8.85 -11.59
N SER A 170 0.23 8.91 -12.89
CA SER A 170 1.25 9.15 -13.93
C SER A 170 1.86 10.55 -13.81
N GLU A 171 1.04 11.57 -13.57
CA GLU A 171 1.49 12.95 -13.37
C GLU A 171 2.31 13.13 -12.09
N GLY A 172 1.89 12.48 -11.00
CA GLY A 172 2.54 12.61 -9.69
C GLY A 172 3.78 11.75 -9.51
N CYS A 173 3.88 10.61 -10.21
CA CYS A 173 5.00 9.67 -10.05
C CYS A 173 5.32 8.92 -11.36
N PRO A 174 6.04 9.56 -12.31
CA PRO A 174 6.36 8.93 -13.60
C PRO A 174 7.25 7.68 -13.48
N LYS A 175 8.06 7.57 -12.42
CA LYS A 175 8.90 6.38 -12.17
C LYS A 175 8.08 5.11 -11.90
N ALA A 176 6.80 5.23 -11.54
CA ALA A 176 5.93 4.08 -11.27
C ALA A 176 5.76 3.16 -12.51
N TYR A 177 6.04 3.66 -13.72
CA TYR A 177 6.05 2.88 -14.95
C TYR A 177 7.21 1.87 -15.02
N GLU A 178 8.27 2.07 -14.23
CA GLU A 178 9.42 1.17 -14.17
C GLU A 178 9.22 0.03 -13.17
N ASP A 179 8.23 0.14 -12.28
CA ASP A 179 7.89 -0.89 -11.33
C ASP A 179 7.37 -2.13 -12.06
N VAL A 180 7.75 -3.31 -11.56
CA VAL A 180 7.28 -4.60 -12.07
C VAL A 180 6.88 -5.50 -10.92
N THR A 181 5.88 -6.36 -11.16
CA THR A 181 5.47 -7.40 -10.21
C THR A 181 6.53 -8.51 -10.11
N ILE A 182 6.34 -9.46 -9.19
CA ILE A 182 7.21 -10.65 -9.09
C ILE A 182 7.21 -11.49 -10.39
N ARG A 183 6.15 -11.38 -11.20
CA ARG A 183 6.06 -12.02 -12.53
C ARG A 183 6.66 -11.17 -13.65
N SER A 184 7.43 -10.14 -13.31
CA SER A 184 8.01 -9.17 -14.26
C SER A 184 6.95 -8.44 -15.11
N GLU A 185 5.72 -8.31 -14.62
CA GLU A 185 4.64 -7.59 -15.30
C GLU A 185 4.75 -6.10 -14.97
N ASN A 186 4.83 -5.23 -15.98
CA ASN A 186 4.67 -3.79 -15.78
C ASN A 186 3.18 -3.38 -15.82
N VAL A 187 2.89 -2.10 -15.55
CA VAL A 187 1.52 -1.56 -15.51
C VAL A 187 0.70 -1.80 -16.80
N LEU A 188 1.35 -1.81 -17.97
CA LEU A 188 0.69 -2.11 -19.25
C LEU A 188 0.30 -3.58 -19.37
N HIS A 189 1.14 -4.50 -18.88
CA HIS A 189 0.83 -5.94 -18.86
C HIS A 189 -0.40 -6.17 -17.99
N VAL A 190 -0.44 -5.55 -16.81
CA VAL A 190 -1.58 -5.64 -15.89
C VAL A 190 -2.86 -5.12 -16.55
N ALA A 191 -2.84 -3.94 -17.17
CA ALA A 191 -4.03 -3.39 -17.84
C ALA A 191 -4.60 -4.35 -18.92
N LEU A 192 -3.74 -4.95 -19.75
CA LEU A 192 -4.18 -5.92 -20.77
C LEU A 192 -4.69 -7.22 -20.14
N LYS A 193 -4.01 -7.75 -19.12
CA LYS A 193 -4.37 -9.00 -18.44
C LYS A 193 -5.75 -8.97 -17.81
N TYR A 194 -6.16 -7.80 -17.30
CA TYR A 194 -7.46 -7.56 -16.68
C TYR A 194 -8.49 -6.93 -17.65
N ASP A 195 -8.24 -7.00 -18.96
CA ASP A 195 -9.14 -6.53 -20.01
C ASP A 195 -9.49 -5.02 -19.92
N LYS A 196 -8.59 -4.21 -19.34
CA LYS A 196 -8.75 -2.75 -19.19
C LYS A 196 -8.14 -2.02 -20.39
N VAL A 197 -8.75 -2.19 -21.56
CA VAL A 197 -8.24 -1.64 -22.84
C VAL A 197 -8.12 -0.11 -22.82
N GLU A 198 -9.06 0.61 -22.23
CA GLU A 198 -8.97 2.08 -22.15
C GLU A 198 -7.87 2.55 -21.20
N ALA A 199 -7.65 1.84 -20.09
CA ALA A 199 -6.52 2.09 -19.20
C ALA A 199 -5.19 1.86 -19.91
N PHE A 200 -5.05 0.76 -20.64
CA PHE A 200 -3.88 0.48 -21.47
C PHE A 200 -3.61 1.60 -22.48
N ARG A 201 -4.65 2.06 -23.21
CA ARG A 201 -4.51 3.16 -24.18
C ARG A 201 -4.11 4.47 -23.51
N LEU A 202 -4.67 4.79 -22.35
CA LEU A 202 -4.32 5.99 -21.60
C LEU A 202 -2.86 5.97 -21.16
N LEU A 203 -2.42 4.86 -20.54
CA LEU A 203 -1.04 4.67 -20.10
C LEU A 203 -0.05 4.76 -21.27
N LEU A 204 -0.38 4.13 -22.41
CA LEU A 204 0.46 4.20 -23.60
C LEU A 204 0.54 5.62 -24.17
N ARG A 205 -0.58 6.34 -24.24
CA ARG A 205 -0.59 7.75 -24.65
C ARG A 205 0.25 8.60 -23.72
N TRP A 206 0.22 8.31 -22.41
CA TRP A 206 1.02 9.02 -21.43
C TRP A 206 2.52 8.81 -21.70
N ILE A 207 2.96 7.57 -21.95
CA ILE A 207 4.35 7.26 -22.34
C ILE A 207 4.76 7.99 -23.63
N GLN A 208 3.87 8.03 -24.63
CA GLN A 208 4.12 8.70 -25.90
C GLN A 208 4.18 10.23 -25.81
N GLN A 209 3.45 10.82 -24.85
CA GLN A 209 3.35 12.28 -24.67
C GLN A 209 4.32 12.82 -23.61
N ALA A 210 4.66 12.03 -22.60
CA ALA A 210 5.57 12.42 -21.54
C ALA A 210 7.01 12.46 -22.09
N CYS A 211 7.43 13.68 -22.46
CA CYS A 211 8.74 13.98 -22.98
C CYS A 211 9.85 13.70 -21.95
N PHE A 212 10.35 12.46 -21.92
CA PHE A 212 11.68 12.17 -21.42
C PHE A 212 12.72 12.39 -22.53
N LYS A 213 13.94 12.80 -22.16
CA LYS A 213 15.09 12.59 -23.06
C LYS A 213 15.15 11.08 -23.30
N ASP A 214 15.07 10.66 -24.56
CA ASP A 214 14.99 9.25 -24.99
C ASP A 214 13.62 8.56 -24.81
N ALA A 215 12.51 9.31 -24.89
CA ALA A 215 11.13 8.76 -24.82
C ALA A 215 10.90 7.55 -25.75
N LEU A 216 11.39 7.59 -27.00
CA LEU A 216 11.31 6.45 -27.93
C LEU A 216 12.06 5.21 -27.40
N SER A 217 13.24 5.41 -26.80
CA SER A 217 14.01 4.30 -26.22
C SER A 217 13.29 3.71 -25.00
N TRP A 218 12.66 4.55 -24.19
CA TRP A 218 11.93 4.12 -22.99
C TRP A 218 10.62 3.43 -23.34
N GLU A 219 9.85 3.96 -24.30
CA GLU A 219 8.66 3.32 -24.87
C GLU A 219 9.01 1.95 -25.44
N MET A 220 10.03 1.86 -26.31
CA MET A 220 10.47 0.58 -26.86
C MET A 220 10.90 -0.41 -25.77
N LYS A 221 11.57 0.07 -24.71
CA LYS A 221 11.97 -0.77 -23.57
C LYS A 221 10.76 -1.33 -22.83
N LEU A 222 9.76 -0.50 -22.53
CA LEU A 222 8.54 -0.92 -21.81
C LEU A 222 7.65 -1.84 -22.66
N LEU A 223 7.55 -1.58 -23.97
CA LEU A 223 6.75 -2.38 -24.91
C LEU A 223 7.37 -3.75 -25.20
N ARG A 224 8.70 -3.82 -25.29
CA ARG A 224 9.46 -5.07 -25.50
C ARG A 224 9.74 -5.81 -24.20
N TRP A 225 9.39 -5.23 -23.06
CA TRP A 225 9.50 -5.89 -21.76
C TRP A 225 8.73 -7.22 -21.79
N LYS A 226 9.31 -8.22 -21.16
CA LYS A 226 8.76 -9.57 -21.10
C LYS A 226 8.40 -9.89 -19.66
N ASP A 227 7.24 -10.52 -19.48
CA ASP A 227 6.88 -11.14 -18.21
C ASP A 227 7.68 -12.44 -17.96
N GLU A 228 7.42 -13.10 -16.84
CA GLU A 228 8.04 -14.38 -16.46
C GLU A 228 7.81 -15.50 -17.50
N GLU A 229 6.69 -15.47 -18.22
CA GLU A 229 6.35 -16.40 -19.30
C GLU A 229 6.98 -16.01 -20.65
N HIS A 230 7.83 -14.99 -20.65
CA HIS A 230 8.47 -14.41 -21.85
C HIS A 230 7.50 -13.76 -22.83
N ASN A 231 6.26 -13.47 -22.40
CA ASN A 231 5.27 -12.77 -23.18
C ASN A 231 5.56 -11.27 -23.15
N THR A 232 5.53 -10.65 -24.33
CA THR A 232 5.42 -9.19 -24.44
C THR A 232 3.95 -8.76 -24.42
N LEU A 233 3.70 -7.46 -24.32
CA LEU A 233 2.36 -6.88 -24.42
C LEU A 233 1.60 -7.34 -25.67
N LEU A 234 2.30 -7.54 -26.79
CA LEU A 234 1.69 -8.03 -28.03
C LEU A 234 1.17 -9.47 -27.89
N HIS A 235 1.93 -10.34 -27.22
CA HIS A 235 1.50 -11.73 -26.97
C HIS A 235 0.21 -11.74 -26.14
N ILE A 236 0.15 -10.92 -25.08
CA ILE A 236 -1.04 -10.81 -24.22
C ILE A 236 -2.23 -10.28 -25.03
N ALA A 237 -2.06 -9.18 -25.77
CA ALA A 237 -3.15 -8.55 -26.54
C ALA A 237 -3.74 -9.50 -27.61
N VAL A 238 -2.90 -10.27 -28.29
CA VAL A 238 -3.32 -11.28 -29.27
C VAL A 238 -4.05 -12.43 -28.58
N SER A 239 -3.50 -12.97 -27.49
CA SER A 239 -4.10 -14.10 -26.75
C SER A 239 -5.49 -13.76 -26.19
N LYS A 240 -5.70 -12.50 -25.80
CA LYS A 240 -6.96 -11.99 -25.22
C LYS A 240 -7.97 -11.53 -26.27
N ASN A 241 -7.67 -11.67 -27.56
CA ASN A 241 -8.52 -11.22 -28.66
C ASN A 241 -8.83 -9.71 -28.60
N GLN A 242 -7.94 -8.93 -27.98
CA GLN A 242 -8.11 -7.49 -27.77
C GLN A 242 -7.69 -6.72 -29.02
N HIS A 243 -8.21 -7.07 -30.20
CA HIS A 243 -7.87 -6.40 -31.47
C HIS A 243 -8.19 -4.90 -31.48
N LYS A 244 -9.06 -4.46 -30.57
CA LYS A 244 -9.36 -3.04 -30.32
C LYS A 244 -8.24 -2.32 -29.58
N ALA A 245 -7.26 -2.99 -28.99
CA ALA A 245 -5.98 -2.39 -28.63
C ALA A 245 -5.23 -2.02 -29.92
N SER A 246 -5.79 -1.02 -30.61
CA SER A 246 -5.33 -0.41 -31.85
C SER A 246 -3.93 0.21 -31.83
N PRO A 247 -3.25 0.48 -30.70
CA PRO A 247 -1.92 1.08 -30.77
C PRO A 247 -0.90 0.18 -31.47
N PHE A 248 -1.11 -1.14 -31.42
CA PHE A 248 -0.22 -2.07 -32.09
C PHE A 248 -0.20 -1.88 -33.60
N HIS A 249 -1.26 -1.38 -34.25
CA HIS A 249 -1.24 -1.19 -35.71
C HIS A 249 -0.24 -0.09 -36.16
N SER A 250 -0.03 0.95 -35.33
CA SER A 250 0.98 1.98 -35.60
C SER A 250 2.38 1.53 -35.15
N ILE A 251 2.47 0.74 -34.08
CA ILE A 251 3.72 0.15 -33.57
C ILE A 251 4.19 -1.03 -34.46
N PHE A 252 3.29 -1.69 -35.20
CA PHE A 252 3.56 -2.81 -36.13
C PHE A 252 4.49 -2.42 -37.27
N LEU A 253 4.52 -1.13 -37.66
CA LEU A 253 5.40 -0.63 -38.72
C LEU A 253 6.83 -0.36 -38.26
N GLU A 254 7.09 -0.30 -36.94
CA GLU A 254 8.43 -0.03 -36.38
C GLU A 254 9.06 -1.24 -35.66
N LEU A 255 8.31 -2.33 -35.47
CA LEU A 255 8.77 -3.55 -34.79
C LEU A 255 9.00 -4.76 -35.72
N VAL A 256 8.80 -4.61 -37.03
CA VAL A 256 9.24 -5.56 -38.09
C VAL A 256 10.41 -4.94 -38.82
#